data_AF-A0A7K8URC8-F1
#
_entry.id   AF-A0A7K8URC8-F1
#
_cell.length_a   1.000
_cell.length_b   1.000
_cell.length_c   1.000
_cell.angle_alpha   90.00
_cell.angle_beta   90.00
_cell.angle_gamma   90.00
#
_symmetry.space_group_name_H-M   'P 1'
#
loop_
_entity.id
_entity.type
_entity.pdbx_description
1 polymer ?
#
loop_
_entity_poly.entity_id
_entity_poly.type
_entity_poly.pdbx_seq_one_letter_code
_entity_poly.pdbx_strand_id
1 'polypeptide(L)'
;GATEAAARVYAQALRAAVAAGGVPPLPAGAGRRKAELHAGLALCQLRLGLPAPAAANAEKALTLQPAYLEARYRRALAAAAMRDLETAAADLRAVLREEPAHAGARRELRRVRGAARERDARLARRLGRLFA
;
A
#
# COMPACT_ATOMS: atom_id res chain seq x y z
N GLY A 1 21.00 -3.98 7.19
CA GLY A 1 20.93 -2.49 7.18
C GLY A 1 19.85 -1.95 8.11
N ALA A 2 19.81 -0.63 8.35
CA ALA A 2 18.85 0.00 9.27
C ALA A 2 17.36 -0.27 8.94
N THR A 3 17.04 -0.46 7.65
CA THR A 3 15.70 -0.81 7.15
C THR A 3 15.27 -2.22 7.55
N GLU A 4 16.18 -3.19 7.55
CA GLU A 4 15.92 -4.56 7.98
C GLU A 4 15.75 -4.66 9.49
N ALA A 5 16.54 -3.89 10.25
CA ALA A 5 16.39 -3.79 11.70
C ALA A 5 15.00 -3.22 12.04
N ALA A 6 14.58 -2.13 11.39
CA ALA A 6 13.24 -1.57 11.57
C ALA A 6 12.13 -2.58 11.20
N ALA A 7 12.29 -3.32 10.09
CA ALA A 7 11.33 -4.35 9.70
C ALA A 7 11.17 -5.44 10.77
N ARG A 8 12.29 -5.89 11.37
CA ARG A 8 12.28 -6.87 12.46
C ARG A 8 11.59 -6.33 13.71
N VAL A 9 11.86 -5.08 14.09
CA VAL A 9 11.22 -4.42 15.23
C VAL A 9 9.71 -4.34 15.03
N TYR A 10 9.25 -3.86 13.86
CA TYR A 10 7.81 -3.82 13.58
C TYR A 10 7.18 -5.22 13.57
N ALA A 11 7.84 -6.22 13.00
CA ALA A 11 7.34 -7.60 12.99
C ALA A 11 7.26 -8.21 14.39
N GLN A 12 8.25 -7.95 15.26
CA GLN A 12 8.25 -8.38 16.65
C GLN A 12 7.15 -7.68 17.45
N ALA A 13 7.02 -6.36 17.31
CA ALA A 13 5.95 -5.59 17.95
C ALA A 13 4.56 -6.10 17.52
N LEU A 14 4.39 -6.45 16.24
CA LEU A 14 3.16 -7.01 15.72
C LEU A 14 2.85 -8.39 16.34
N ARG A 15 3.84 -9.28 16.44
CA ARG A 15 3.70 -10.58 17.10
C ARG A 15 3.30 -10.42 18.57
N ALA A 16 3.93 -9.51 19.29
CA ALA A 16 3.58 -9.19 20.68
C ALA A 16 2.14 -8.66 20.78
N ALA A 17 1.73 -7.75 19.89
CA ALA A 17 0.38 -7.19 19.87
C ALA A 17 -0.71 -8.23 19.48
N VAL A 18 -0.37 -9.24 18.68
CA VAL A 18 -1.26 -10.37 18.37
C VAL A 18 -1.37 -11.31 19.57
N ALA A 19 -0.24 -11.68 20.20
CA ALA A 19 -0.22 -12.54 21.39
C ALA A 19 -0.98 -11.90 22.58
N ALA A 20 -0.86 -10.59 22.78
CA ALA A 20 -1.61 -9.84 23.80
C ALA A 20 -3.11 -9.68 23.49
N GLY A 21 -3.54 -10.00 22.26
CA GLY A 21 -4.93 -9.85 21.81
C GLY A 21 -5.85 -11.05 22.07
N GLY A 22 -5.37 -12.09 22.76
CA GLY A 22 -6.16 -13.29 23.11
C GLY A 22 -7.13 -13.11 24.27
N VAL A 23 -7.16 -11.94 24.92
CA VAL A 23 -8.06 -11.63 26.04
C VAL A 23 -9.05 -10.54 25.60
N PRO A 24 -10.31 -10.88 25.30
CA PRO A 24 -11.36 -9.88 25.09
C PRO A 24 -11.83 -9.29 26.45
N PRO A 25 -12.26 -8.01 26.48
CA PRO A 25 -12.30 -7.05 25.38
C PRO A 25 -10.94 -6.35 25.17
N LEU A 26 -10.55 -6.20 23.90
CA LEU A 26 -9.37 -5.40 23.51
C LEU A 26 -9.57 -3.94 23.97
N PRO A 27 -8.59 -3.31 24.64
CA PRO A 27 -8.71 -1.93 25.09
C PRO A 27 -8.91 -0.98 23.90
N ALA A 28 -9.76 0.04 24.08
CA ALA A 28 -10.00 1.07 23.08
C ALA A 28 -8.66 1.64 22.55
N GLY A 29 -8.49 1.67 21.22
CA GLY A 29 -7.23 2.08 20.58
C GLY A 29 -6.22 0.95 20.28
N ALA A 30 -6.48 -0.29 20.69
CA ALA A 30 -5.67 -1.45 20.26
C ALA A 30 -5.72 -1.67 18.73
N GLY A 31 -6.87 -1.43 18.09
CA GLY A 31 -7.03 -1.48 16.63
C GLY A 31 -6.17 -0.45 15.90
N ARG A 32 -6.15 0.80 16.40
CA ARG A 32 -5.32 1.88 15.86
C ARG A 32 -3.82 1.56 15.95
N ARG A 33 -3.34 1.10 17.11
CA ARG A 33 -1.93 0.69 17.28
C ARG A 33 -1.55 -0.46 16.35
N LYS A 34 -2.40 -1.47 16.20
CA LYS A 34 -2.18 -2.56 15.23
C LYS A 34 -2.13 -2.04 13.79
N ALA A 35 -2.98 -1.08 13.42
CA ALA A 35 -2.97 -0.45 12.11
C ALA A 35 -1.65 0.29 11.86
N GLU A 36 -1.16 1.06 12.85
CA GLU A 36 0.13 1.77 12.78
C GLU A 36 1.31 0.83 12.58
N LEU A 37 1.34 -0.31 13.30
CA LEU A 37 2.38 -1.33 13.15
C LEU A 37 2.35 -1.99 11.77
N HIS A 38 1.15 -2.37 11.29
CA HIS A 38 0.98 -2.93 9.94
C HIS A 38 1.42 -1.93 8.86
N ALA A 39 1.00 -0.67 8.97
CA ALA A 39 1.44 0.36 8.05
C ALA A 39 2.97 0.53 8.10
N GLY A 40 3.57 0.59 9.29
CA GLY A 40 5.03 0.69 9.48
C GLY A 40 5.78 -0.45 8.80
N LEU A 41 5.31 -1.67 8.97
CA LEU A 41 5.87 -2.84 8.30
C LEU A 41 5.75 -2.75 6.77
N ALA A 42 4.61 -2.30 6.24
CA ALA A 42 4.43 -2.09 4.80
C ALA A 42 5.45 -1.09 4.24
N LEU A 43 5.76 -0.01 4.96
CA LEU A 43 6.80 0.95 4.56
C LEU A 43 8.18 0.31 4.50
N CYS A 44 8.55 -0.49 5.51
CA CYS A 44 9.81 -1.23 5.51
C CYS A 44 9.90 -2.18 4.32
N GLN A 45 8.83 -2.92 4.05
CA GLN A 45 8.76 -3.86 2.93
C GLN A 45 8.87 -3.18 1.57
N LEU A 46 8.26 -2.00 1.39
CA LEU A 46 8.45 -1.17 0.19
C LEU A 46 9.92 -0.78 0.00
N ARG A 47 10.60 -0.36 1.07
CA ARG A 47 12.03 0.00 1.03
C ARG A 47 12.94 -1.21 0.74
N LEU A 48 12.49 -2.41 1.07
CA LEU A 48 13.19 -3.66 0.79
C LEU A 48 12.84 -4.26 -0.59
N GLY A 49 11.99 -3.59 -1.39
CA GLY A 49 11.59 -4.12 -2.69
C GLY A 49 10.62 -5.31 -2.60
N LEU A 50 9.86 -5.42 -1.51
CA LEU A 50 8.88 -6.49 -1.25
C LEU A 50 7.44 -5.96 -1.37
N PRO A 51 6.94 -5.70 -2.58
CA PRO A 51 5.66 -5.00 -2.75
C PRO A 51 4.45 -5.86 -2.38
N ALA A 52 4.45 -7.16 -2.65
CA ALA A 52 3.31 -8.03 -2.30
C ALA A 52 3.10 -8.13 -0.77
N PRO A 53 4.13 -8.38 0.05
CA PRO A 53 4.00 -8.29 1.51
C PRO A 53 3.57 -6.91 2.00
N ALA A 54 4.07 -5.84 1.35
CA ALA A 54 3.70 -4.48 1.71
C ALA A 54 2.21 -4.20 1.47
N ALA A 55 1.67 -4.63 0.32
CA ALA A 55 0.25 -4.49 0.01
C ALA A 55 -0.62 -5.19 1.06
N ALA A 56 -0.28 -6.44 1.42
CA ALA A 56 -1.02 -7.21 2.42
C ALA A 56 -1.01 -6.56 3.80
N ASN A 57 0.12 -5.98 4.22
CA ASN A 57 0.19 -5.25 5.50
C ASN A 57 -0.56 -3.91 5.44
N ALA A 58 -0.46 -3.18 4.33
CA ALA A 58 -1.22 -1.94 4.16
C ALA A 58 -2.73 -2.22 4.16
N GLU A 59 -3.18 -3.32 3.56
CA GLU A 59 -4.57 -3.76 3.59
C GLU A 59 -5.04 -4.09 5.02
N LYS A 60 -4.26 -4.85 5.80
CA LYS A 60 -4.57 -5.10 7.21
C LYS A 60 -4.69 -3.82 8.02
N ALA A 61 -3.83 -2.84 7.76
CA ALA A 61 -3.93 -1.52 8.39
C ALA A 61 -5.23 -0.80 8.01
N LEU A 62 -5.67 -0.89 6.76
CA LEU A 62 -6.94 -0.31 6.28
C LEU A 62 -8.17 -1.05 6.80
N THR A 63 -8.11 -2.36 7.00
CA THR A 63 -9.19 -3.13 7.64
C THR A 63 -9.41 -2.68 9.09
N LEU A 64 -8.32 -2.37 9.80
CA LEU A 64 -8.37 -1.88 11.18
C LEU A 64 -8.72 -0.40 11.27
N GLN A 65 -8.26 0.40 10.30
CA GLN A 65 -8.49 1.84 10.24
C GLN A 65 -8.74 2.26 8.78
N PRO A 66 -9.99 2.24 8.30
CA PRO A 66 -10.31 2.54 6.90
C PRO A 66 -9.91 3.95 6.45
N ALA A 67 -9.86 4.92 7.37
CA ALA A 67 -9.44 6.29 7.08
C ALA A 67 -7.91 6.50 7.11
N TYR A 68 -7.09 5.46 7.33
CA TYR A 68 -5.64 5.63 7.48
C TYR A 68 -4.96 5.95 6.15
N LEU A 69 -4.71 7.24 5.92
CA LEU A 69 -4.28 7.76 4.63
C LEU A 69 -2.88 7.27 4.23
N GLU A 70 -1.93 7.19 5.16
CA GLU A 70 -0.60 6.66 4.89
C GLU A 70 -0.62 5.18 4.53
N ALA A 71 -1.51 4.39 5.14
CA ALA A 71 -1.68 2.99 4.76
C ALA A 71 -2.23 2.87 3.33
N ARG A 72 -3.21 3.71 2.97
CA ARG A 72 -3.74 3.79 1.61
C ARG A 72 -2.66 4.19 0.60
N TYR A 73 -1.86 5.20 0.92
CA TYR A 73 -0.75 5.60 0.06
C TYR A 73 0.30 4.48 -0.09
N ARG A 74 0.64 3.76 0.99
CA ARG A 74 1.57 2.62 0.93
C ARG A 74 1.02 1.46 0.09
N ARG A 75 -0.28 1.17 0.18
CA ARG A 75 -0.94 0.17 -0.69
C ARG A 75 -0.86 0.58 -2.16
N ALA A 76 -1.08 1.86 -2.47
CA ALA A 76 -0.91 2.36 -3.83
C ALA A 76 0.50 2.17 -4.39
N LEU A 77 1.54 2.49 -3.59
CA LEU A 77 2.93 2.30 -3.99
C LEU A 77 3.23 0.81 -4.26
N ALA A 78 2.73 -0.07 -3.39
CA ALA A 78 2.88 -1.51 -3.55
C ALA A 78 2.17 -2.03 -4.81
N ALA A 79 0.92 -1.62 -5.04
CA ALA A 79 0.14 -1.96 -6.24
C ALA A 79 0.83 -1.49 -7.52
N ALA A 80 1.34 -0.24 -7.54
CA ALA A 80 2.08 0.30 -8.67
C ALA A 80 3.34 -0.53 -8.99
N ALA A 81 4.08 -0.96 -7.95
CA ALA A 81 5.25 -1.82 -8.10
C ALA A 81 4.89 -3.23 -8.62
N MET A 82 3.70 -3.75 -8.28
CA MET A 82 3.17 -5.02 -8.80
C MET A 82 2.49 -4.90 -10.17
N ARG A 83 2.49 -3.71 -10.79
CA ARG A 83 1.79 -3.43 -12.06
C ARG A 83 0.26 -3.55 -11.99
N ASP A 84 -0.30 -3.54 -10.78
CA ASP A 84 -1.73 -3.32 -10.55
C ASP A 84 -2.01 -1.81 -10.60
N LEU A 85 -2.17 -1.31 -11.83
CA LEU A 85 -2.26 0.13 -12.12
C LEU A 85 -3.63 0.69 -11.71
N GLU A 86 -4.66 -0.15 -11.74
CA GLU A 86 -6.04 0.13 -11.40
C GLU A 86 -6.16 0.43 -9.90
N THR A 87 -5.72 -0.51 -9.05
CA THR A 87 -5.73 -0.32 -7.59
C THR A 87 -4.86 0.86 -7.19
N ALA A 88 -3.66 0.97 -7.77
CA ALA A 88 -2.76 2.09 -7.50
C ALA A 88 -3.41 3.44 -7.82
N ALA A 89 -4.04 3.58 -9.00
CA ALA A 89 -4.69 4.83 -9.39
C ALA A 89 -5.90 5.16 -8.50
N ALA A 90 -6.70 4.16 -8.10
CA ALA A 90 -7.84 4.36 -7.22
C ALA A 90 -7.42 4.87 -5.85
N ASP A 91 -6.42 4.23 -5.23
CA ASP A 91 -5.90 4.62 -3.92
C ASP A 91 -5.25 5.99 -3.95
N LEU A 92 -4.46 6.31 -4.98
CA LEU A 92 -3.82 7.63 -5.12
C LEU A 92 -4.84 8.75 -5.30
N ARG A 93 -5.92 8.51 -6.04
CA ARG A 93 -7.02 9.47 -6.17
C ARG A 93 -7.73 9.68 -4.84
N ALA A 94 -7.94 8.62 -4.06
CA ALA A 94 -8.50 8.74 -2.72
C ALA A 94 -7.56 9.53 -1.80
N VAL A 95 -6.25 9.28 -1.81
CA VAL A 95 -5.27 10.07 -1.07
C VAL A 95 -5.34 11.56 -1.46
N LEU A 96 -5.39 11.87 -2.75
CA LEU A 96 -5.43 13.25 -3.24
C LEU A 96 -6.78 13.95 -3.02
N ARG A 97 -7.86 13.21 -2.77
CA ARG A 97 -9.15 13.81 -2.38
C ARG A 97 -9.08 14.35 -0.95
N GLU A 98 -8.44 13.60 -0.05
CA GLU A 98 -8.26 14.02 1.36
C GLU A 98 -7.09 15.01 1.50
N GLU A 99 -5.98 14.78 0.80
CA GLU A 99 -4.79 15.63 0.81
C GLU A 99 -4.38 16.08 -0.61
N PRO A 100 -5.03 17.12 -1.17
CA PRO A 100 -4.71 17.62 -2.50
C PRO A 100 -3.25 18.06 -2.68
N ALA A 101 -2.62 18.52 -1.59
CA ALA A 101 -1.23 18.97 -1.58
C ALA A 101 -0.21 17.82 -1.65
N HIS A 102 -0.60 16.56 -1.42
CA HIS A 102 0.31 15.42 -1.28
C HIS A 102 1.15 15.18 -2.56
N ALA A 103 2.38 15.71 -2.57
CA ALA A 103 3.25 15.72 -3.76
C ALA A 103 3.65 14.30 -4.21
N GLY A 104 3.91 13.39 -3.27
CA GLY A 104 4.21 11.98 -3.54
C GLY A 104 3.10 11.28 -4.32
N ALA A 105 1.86 11.33 -3.81
CA ALA A 105 0.69 10.76 -4.47
C ALA A 105 0.43 11.35 -5.86
N ARG A 106 0.59 12.67 -6.02
CA ARG A 106 0.42 13.35 -7.31
C ARG A 106 1.47 12.89 -8.34
N ARG A 107 2.73 12.74 -7.93
CA ARG A 107 3.80 12.24 -8.80
C ARG A 107 3.54 10.79 -9.19
N GLU A 108 3.21 9.93 -8.23
CA GLU A 108 2.98 8.51 -8.52
C GLU A 108 1.76 8.30 -9.41
N LEU A 109 0.68 9.08 -9.22
CA LEU A 109 -0.51 8.97 -10.05
C LEU A 109 -0.22 9.30 -11.51
N ARG A 110 0.64 10.29 -11.79
CA ARG A 110 1.10 10.58 -13.15
C ARG A 110 1.84 9.40 -13.76
N ARG A 111 2.75 8.78 -12.99
CA ARG A 111 3.52 7.60 -13.43
C ARG A 111 2.60 6.42 -13.73
N VAL A 112 1.67 6.10 -12.84
CA VAL A 112 0.69 5.01 -12.99
C VAL A 112 -0.18 5.23 -14.23
N ARG A 113 -0.68 6.46 -14.44
CA ARG A 113 -1.48 6.80 -15.63
C ARG A 113 -0.68 6.67 -16.93
N GLY A 114 0.58 7.09 -16.94
CA GLY A 114 1.46 6.89 -18.09
C GLY A 114 1.64 5.42 -18.41
N ALA A 115 1.97 4.61 -17.39
CA ALA A 115 2.13 3.16 -17.53
C ALA A 115 0.86 2.46 -18.04
N ALA A 116 -0.33 2.92 -17.62
CA ALA A 116 -1.61 2.36 -18.06
C ALA A 116 -1.87 2.69 -19.54
N ARG A 117 -1.69 3.95 -19.94
CA ARG A 117 -1.82 4.37 -21.35
C ARG A 117 -0.90 3.59 -22.28
N GLU A 118 0.34 3.37 -21.87
CA GLU A 118 1.28 2.58 -22.66
C GLU A 118 0.87 1.11 -22.77
N ARG A 119 0.34 0.51 -21.69
CA ARG A 119 -0.18 -0.86 -21.71
C ARG A 119 -1.32 -0.95 -22.71
N ASP A 120 -2.28 -0.03 -22.63
CA ASP A 120 -3.47 -0.03 -23.47
C ASP A 120 -3.10 0.21 -24.95
N ALA A 121 -2.16 1.13 -25.23
CA ALA A 121 -1.63 1.36 -26.58
C ALA A 121 -0.86 0.14 -27.15
N ARG A 122 -0.16 -0.63 -26.31
CA ARG A 122 0.48 -1.89 -26.71
C ARG A 122 -0.56 -2.96 -27.04
N LEU A 123 -1.63 -3.07 -26.25
CA LEU A 123 -2.75 -3.99 -26.48
C LEU A 123 -3.45 -3.65 -27.80
N ALA A 124 -3.82 -2.38 -28.02
CA ALA A 124 -4.48 -1.92 -29.23
C ALA A 124 -3.68 -2.25 -30.51
N ARG A 125 -2.35 -1.99 -30.50
CA ARG A 125 -1.48 -2.32 -31.64
C ARG A 125 -1.41 -3.81 -31.93
N ARG A 126 -1.41 -4.66 -30.90
CA ARG A 126 -1.39 -6.12 -31.08
C ARG A 126 -2.70 -6.62 -31.67
N LEU A 127 -3.83 -6.15 -31.14
CA LEU A 127 -5.16 -6.48 -31.66
C LEU A 127 -5.31 -6.03 -33.12
N GLY A 128 -4.88 -4.82 -33.46
CA GLY A 128 -4.92 -4.32 -34.85
C GLY A 128 -4.15 -5.19 -35.85
N ARG A 129 -3.09 -5.89 -35.43
CA ARG A 129 -2.34 -6.84 -36.29
C ARG A 129 -2.99 -8.22 -36.41
N LEU A 130 -3.91 -8.58 -35.53
CA LEU A 130 -4.62 -9.86 -35.57
C LEU A 130 -5.87 -9.81 -36.46
N PHE A 131 -6.39 -8.61 -36.72
CA PHE A 131 -7.59 -8.36 -37.51
C PHE A 131 -7.32 -7.60 -38.82
N ALA A 132 -6.06 -7.46 -39.20
CA ALA A 132 -5.60 -6.90 -40.49
C ALA A 132 -4.93 -8.02 -41.29
#